data_AF-A0A2T3M9T2-F1
#
_entry.id   AF-A0A2T3M9T2-F1
#
_cell.length_a   1.000
_cell.length_b   1.000
_cell.length_c   1.000
_cell.angle_alpha   90.00
_cell.angle_beta   90.00
_cell.angle_gamma   90.00
#
_symmetry.space_group_name_H-M   'P 1'
#
loop_
_entity.id
_entity.type
_entity.pdbx_description
1 polymer ?
#
loop_
_entity_poly.entity_id
_entity_poly.type
_entity_poly.pdbx_seq_one_letter_code
_entity_poly.pdbx_strand_id
1 'polypeptide(L)' 'MATRRTNQEWQTLFECYESSQLTQRAFCEHHGLSLSTFHAKRQQLTHLQTPQTN' A
#
# COMPACT_ATOMS: atom_id res chain seq x y z
N MET A 1 19.47 -5.39 3.08
CA MET A 1 18.79 -5.73 1.81
C MET A 1 17.34 -5.28 1.93
N ALA A 2 16.96 -4.16 1.32
CA ALA A 2 15.56 -3.72 1.32
C ALA A 2 14.78 -4.64 0.37
N THR A 3 14.07 -5.62 0.93
CA THR A 3 13.17 -6.50 0.19
C THR A 3 12.19 -5.63 -0.59
N ARG A 4 12.32 -5.63 -1.92
CA ARG A 4 11.39 -4.93 -2.81
C ARG A 4 10.04 -5.65 -2.74
N ARG A 5 9.12 -5.12 -1.92
CA ARG A 5 7.73 -5.59 -1.89
C ARG A 5 7.11 -5.44 -3.28
N THR A 6 6.56 -6.54 -3.80
CA THR A 6 5.89 -6.59 -5.10
C THR A 6 4.53 -5.90 -5.03
N ASN A 7 3.92 -5.62 -6.17
CA ASN A 7 2.59 -4.99 -6.21
C ASN A 7 1.53 -5.85 -5.49
N GLN A 8 1.64 -7.19 -5.56
CA GLN A 8 0.76 -8.12 -4.86
C GLN A 8 0.89 -7.98 -3.33
N GLU A 9 2.13 -7.93 -2.81
CA GLU A 9 2.37 -7.70 -1.38
C GLU A 9 1.72 -6.40 -0.90
N TRP A 10 1.82 -5.34 -1.70
CA TRP A 10 1.15 -4.08 -1.39
C TRP A 10 -0.38 -4.20 -1.41
N GLN A 11 -0.94 -4.94 -2.36
CA GLN A 11 -2.39 -5.17 -2.44
C GLN A 11 -2.90 -5.90 -1.20
N THR A 12 -2.22 -6.97 -0.79
CA THR A 12 -2.50 -7.69 0.46
C THR A 12 -2.36 -6.80 1.69
N LEU A 13 -1.37 -5.91 1.72
CA LEU A 13 -1.23 -4.92 2.80
C LEU A 13 -2.43 -3.96 2.86
N PHE A 14 -2.94 -3.51 1.71
CA PHE A 14 -4.14 -2.65 1.69
C PHE A 14 -5.40 -3.40 2.13
N GLU A 15 -5.60 -4.65 1.69
CA GLU A 15 -6.71 -5.49 2.15
C GLU A 15 -6.63 -5.75 3.66
N CYS A 16 -5.44 -6.07 4.15
CA CYS A 16 -5.20 -6.25 5.58
C CYS A 16 -5.44 -4.94 6.36
N TYR A 17 -5.03 -3.79 5.81
CA TYR A 17 -5.32 -2.48 6.40
C TYR A 17 -6.83 -2.21 6.50
N GLU A 18 -7.60 -2.49 5.44
CA GLU A 18 -9.07 -2.31 5.46
C GLU A 18 -9.75 -3.25 6.46
N SER A 19 -9.27 -4.49 6.56
CA SER A 19 -9.78 -5.46 7.54
C SER A 19 -9.39 -5.09 8.98
N SER A 20 -8.19 -4.53 9.17
CA SER A 20 -7.63 -4.32 10.50
C SER A 20 -8.15 -3.05 11.19
N GLN A 21 -8.93 -2.19 10.51
CA GLN A 21 -9.48 -0.92 11.02
C GLN A 21 -8.44 -0.02 11.73
N LEU A 22 -7.16 -0.25 11.46
CA LEU A 22 -6.07 0.51 12.05
C LEU A 22 -5.98 1.87 11.37
N THR A 23 -5.42 2.84 12.08
CA THR A 23 -5.02 4.09 11.44
C THR A 23 -3.79 3.85 10.56
N GLN A 24 -3.69 4.57 9.45
CA GLN A 24 -2.58 4.43 8.48
C GLN A 24 -1.20 4.51 9.16
N ARG A 25 -1.08 5.35 10.19
CA ARG A 25 0.15 5.49 10.98
C ARG A 25 0.48 4.22 11.75
N ALA A 26 -0.47 3.68 12.51
CA ALA A 26 -0.27 2.45 13.27
C ALA A 26 0.08 1.26 12.34
N PHE A 27 -0.60 1.16 11.20
CA PHE A 27 -0.31 0.15 10.20
C PHE A 27 1.08 0.33 9.58
N CYS A 28 1.44 1.55 9.21
CA CYS A 28 2.78 1.85 8.69
C CYS A 28 3.88 1.51 9.71
N GLU A 29 3.71 1.88 10.98
CA GLU A 29 4.68 1.54 12.03
C GLU A 29 4.79 0.02 12.24
N HIS A 30 3.68 -0.71 12.25
CA HIS A 30 3.67 -2.16 12.42
C HIS A 30 4.40 -2.88 11.26
N HIS A 31 4.21 -2.41 10.03
CA HIS A 31 4.80 -3.03 8.83
C HIS A 31 6.18 -2.44 8.44
N GLY A 32 6.70 -1.49 9.23
CA GLY A 32 7.96 -0.80 8.94
C GLY A 32 7.91 -0.02 7.62
N LEU A 33 6.76 0.56 7.31
CA LEU A 33 6.51 1.36 6.13
C LEU A 33 6.57 2.85 6.47
N SER A 34 7.05 3.65 5.53
CA SER A 34 6.91 5.10 5.62
C SER A 34 5.56 5.53 5.05
N LEU A 35 4.92 6.50 5.70
CA LEU A 35 3.64 7.07 5.25
C LEU A 35 3.72 7.56 3.79
N SER A 36 4.84 8.17 3.42
CA SER A 36 5.12 8.64 2.05
C SER A 36 5.15 7.48 1.06
N THR A 37 5.77 6.34 1.42
CA THR A 37 5.80 5.15 0.57
C THR A 37 4.41 4.54 0.43
N PHE A 38 3.63 4.49 1.51
CA PHE A 38 2.26 4.00 1.51
C PHE A 38 1.38 4.81 0.53
N HIS A 39 1.44 6.14 0.61
CA HIS A 39 0.72 7.03 -0.30
C HIS A 39 1.19 6.91 -1.76
N ALA A 40 2.50 6.84 -1.98
CA ALA A 40 3.07 6.68 -3.32
C ALA A 40 2.69 5.34 -3.95
N LYS A 41 2.64 4.27 -3.16
CA LYS A 41 2.24 2.93 -3.63
C LYS A 41 0.76 2.82 -3.88
N ARG A 42 -0.07 3.44 -3.02
CA ARG A 42 -1.52 3.51 -3.25
C ARG A 42 -1.82 4.19 -4.58
N GLN A 43 -1.20 5.33 -4.86
CA GLN A 43 -1.33 6.00 -6.16
C GLN A 43 -0.85 5.10 -7.31
N GLN A 44 0.35 4.51 -7.23
CA GLN A 44 0.83 3.61 -8.29
C GLN A 44 -0.12 2.45 -8.57
N LEU A 45 -0.71 1.84 -7.54
CA LEU A 45 -1.68 0.74 -7.69
C LEU A 45 -3.02 1.21 -8.25
N THR A 46 -3.53 2.36 -7.81
CA THR A 46 -4.74 2.96 -8.38
C THR A 46 -4.55 3.22 -9.87
N HIS A 47 -3.42 3.81 -10.27
CA HIS A 47 -3.10 4.04 -11.69
C HIS A 47 -2.87 2.74 -12.48
N LEU A 48 -2.42 1.66 -11.83
CA LEU A 48 -2.32 0.34 -12.48
C LEU A 48 -3.68 -0.33 -12.66
N GLN A 49 -4.64 -0.05 -11.77
CA GLN A 49 -5.99 -0.65 -11.74
C GLN A 49 -7.06 0.13 -12.50
N THR A 50 -6.84 1.42 -12.78
CA THR A 50 -7.60 2.12 -13.84
C THR A 50 -6.82 2.02 -15.14
N PRO A 51 -7.20 1.14 -16.10
CA PRO A 51 -6.91 1.43 -17.49
C PRO A 51 -7.51 2.81 -17.76
N GLN A 52 -6.64 3.75 -18.08
CA GLN A 52 -6.95 5.08 -18.56
C GLN A 52 -8.08 4.99 -19.59
N THR A 53 -9.33 5.21 -19.18
CA THR A 53 -10.43 5.47 -20.10
C THR A 53 -10.45 6.96 -20.38
N ASN A 54 -10.17 7.23 -21.66
CA ASN A 54 -10.30 8.49 -22.40
C ASN A 54 -9.05 9.39 -22.42
#